data_AF-A0A6L4Y8C8-F1
#
_entry.id   AF-A0A6L4Y8C8-F1
#
_cell.length_a   1.000
_cell.length_b   1.000
_cell.length_c   1.000
_cell.angle_alpha   90.00
_cell.angle_beta   90.00
_cell.angle_gamma   90.00
#
_symmetry.space_group_name_H-M   'P 1'
#
loop_
_entity.id
_entity.type
_entity.pdbx_description
1 polymer ?
#
loop_
_entity_poly.entity_id
_entity_poly.type
_entity_poly.pdbx_seq_one_letter_code
_entity_poly.pdbx_strand_id
1 'polypeptide(L)' 'MTLPLEGIRVLDLSRLLPGPYCSMLLGDLGAEVIKFEQPGVGDYVREMIPE' A
#
# COMPACT_ATOMS: atom_id res chain seq x y z
N MET A 1 16.53 16.76 -4.97
CA MET A 1 16.11 16.05 -6.18
C MET A 1 14.69 15.59 -5.93
N THR A 2 13.77 15.81 -6.87
CA THR A 2 12.37 15.42 -6.74
C THR A 2 12.20 13.94 -7.10
N LEU A 3 11.36 13.21 -6.35
CA LEU A 3 11.06 11.82 -6.68
C LEU A 3 10.05 11.72 -7.84
N PRO A 4 10.07 10.65 -8.65
CA PRO A 4 9.23 10.55 -9.85
C PRO A 4 7.71 10.71 -9.63
N LEU A 5 7.20 10.37 -8.44
CA LEU A 5 5.78 10.46 -8.07
C LEU A 5 5.53 11.46 -6.93
N GLU A 6 6.47 12.36 -6.66
CA GLU A 6 6.30 13.38 -5.62
C GLU A 6 5.06 14.24 -5.88
N GLY A 7 4.22 14.41 -4.85
CA GLY A 7 2.95 15.16 -4.92
C GLY A 7 1.75 14.34 -5.41
N ILE A 8 1.94 13.08 -5.82
CA ILE A 8 0.84 12.17 -6.16
C ILE A 8 0.31 11.50 -4.89
N ARG A 9 -1.02 11.44 -4.75
CA ARG A 9 -1.73 10.69 -3.72
C ARG A 9 -2.40 9.45 -4.30
N VAL A 10 -2.21 8.30 -3.66
CA VAL A 10 -2.77 7.00 -4.07
C VAL A 10 -3.63 6.44 -2.95
N LEU A 11 -4.88 6.12 -3.26
CA LEU A 11 -5.76 5.37 -2.37
C LEU A 11 -5.62 3.87 -2.68
N ASP A 12 -4.98 3.13 -1.79
CA ASP A 12 -4.82 1.67 -1.91
C ASP A 12 -5.98 0.93 -1.23
N LEU A 13 -6.86 0.33 -2.04
CA LEU A 13 -7.96 -0.54 -1.61
C LEU A 13 -7.65 -2.03 -1.80
N SER A 14 -6.42 -2.36 -2.19
CA SER A 14 -6.02 -3.73 -2.45
C SER A 14 -5.83 -4.53 -1.16
N ARG A 15 -5.78 -5.85 -1.31
CA ARG A 15 -5.60 -6.82 -0.22
C ARG A 15 -4.59 -7.87 -0.63
N LEU A 16 -4.07 -8.62 0.34
CA LEU A 16 -3.09 -9.69 0.11
C LEU A 16 -1.84 -9.14 -0.58
N LEU A 17 -1.14 -9.92 -1.40
CA LEU A 17 0.22 -9.55 -1.84
C LEU A 17 0.31 -8.64 -3.08
N PRO A 18 -0.38 -8.90 -4.21
CA PRO A 18 -0.03 -8.24 -5.47
C PRO A 18 -0.25 -6.72 -5.47
N GLY A 19 -1.35 -6.28 -4.87
CA GLY A 19 -1.71 -4.86 -4.81
C GLY A 19 -0.82 -4.07 -3.85
N PRO A 20 -0.67 -4.49 -2.58
CA PRO A 20 0.21 -3.82 -1.62
C PRO A 20 1.67 -3.78 -2.08
N TYR A 21 2.13 -4.82 -2.80
CA TYR A 21 3.45 -4.81 -3.43
C TYR A 21 3.56 -3.71 -4.49
N CYS A 22 2.56 -3.57 -5.36
CA CYS A 22 2.53 -2.48 -6.34
C CYS A 22 2.50 -1.11 -5.66
N SER A 23 1.64 -0.92 -4.66
CA SER A 23 1.55 0.37 -3.96
C SER A 23 2.80 0.69 -3.15
N MET A 24 3.53 -0.31 -2.65
CA MET A 24 4.81 -0.12 -1.99
C MET A 24 5.84 0.48 -2.96
N LEU A 25 5.93 -0.04 -4.20
CA LEU A 25 6.79 0.52 -5.24
C LEU A 25 6.40 1.96 -5.61
N LEU A 26 5.10 2.27 -5.62
CA LEU A 26 4.63 3.65 -5.84
C LEU A 26 5.08 4.59 -4.70
N GLY A 27 5.06 4.12 -3.46
CA GLY A 27 5.58 4.84 -2.29
C GLY A 27 7.09 5.07 -2.38
N ASP A 28 7.86 4.07 -2.79
CA ASP A 28 9.31 4.19 -3.01
C ASP A 28 9.65 5.23 -4.09
N LEU A 29 8.76 5.41 -5.06
CA LEU A 29 8.87 6.44 -6.11
C LEU A 29 8.36 7.82 -5.66
N GLY A 30 7.93 8.00 -4.41
CA GLY A 30 7.58 9.28 -3.80
C GLY A 30 6.08 9.59 -3.70
N ALA A 31 5.20 8.64 -3.99
CA ALA A 31 3.76 8.84 -3.82
C ALA A 31 3.35 8.78 -2.34
N GLU A 32 2.35 9.59 -1.95
CA GLU A 32 1.65 9.44 -0.67
C GLU A 32 0.59 8.34 -0.83
N VAL A 33 0.89 7.15 -0.30
CA VAL A 33 0.00 5.98 -0.38
C VAL A 33 -0.82 5.85 0.90
N ILE A 34 -2.14 5.97 0.78
CA ILE A 34 -3.09 5.78 1.88
C ILE A 34 -3.76 4.43 1.70
N LYS A 35 -3.42 3.48 2.57
CA LYS A 35 -4.07 2.17 2.60
C LYS A 35 -5.38 2.25 3.36
N PHE A 36 -6.49 1.94 2.70
CA PHE A 36 -7.81 1.96 3.31
C PHE A 36 -8.30 0.54 3.51
N GLU A 37 -8.50 0.18 4.77
CA GLU A 37 -8.79 -1.18 5.18
C GLU A 37 -10.14 -1.26 5.89
N GLN A 38 -10.69 -2.47 5.95
CA GLN A 38 -11.95 -2.71 6.64
C GLN A 38 -11.78 -2.49 8.16
N PRO A 39 -12.59 -1.63 8.80
CA PRO A 39 -12.54 -1.45 10.24
C PRO A 39 -12.74 -2.77 11.00
N GLY A 40 -11.93 -2.98 12.04
CA GLY A 40 -11.99 -4.18 12.90
C GLY A 40 -11.37 -5.45 12.31
N VAL A 41 -11.06 -5.48 11.01
CA VAL A 41 -10.48 -6.65 10.34
C VAL A 41 -9.10 -6.35 9.73
N GLY A 42 -8.95 -5.19 9.06
CA GLY A 42 -7.74 -4.89 8.30
C GLY A 42 -7.62 -5.71 7.00
N ASP A 43 -6.43 -5.69 6.40
CA ASP A 43 -6.00 -6.63 5.37
C ASP A 43 -5.66 -7.99 6.00
N TYR A 44 -6.11 -9.09 5.38
CA TYR A 44 -5.93 -10.45 5.88
C TYR A 44 -4.46 -10.85 6.05
N VAL A 45 -3.57 -10.22 5.29
CA VAL A 45 -2.12 -10.44 5.41
C VAL A 45 -1.57 -10.08 6.81
N ARG A 46 -2.28 -9.22 7.57
CA ARG A 46 -1.88 -8.84 8.94
C ARG A 46 -1.92 -10.00 9.94
N GLU A 47 -2.75 -11.01 9.66
CA GLU A 47 -2.92 -12.20 10.51
C GLU A 47 -2.21 -13.43 9.94
N MET A 48 -1.66 -13.33 8.73
CA MET A 48 -0.90 -14.43 8.13
C MET A 48 0.40 -14.65 8.90
N ILE A 49 0.59 -15.87 9.38
CA ILE A 49 1.80 -16.32 10.04
C ILE A 49 2.73 -16.87 8.95
N PRO A 50 4.03 -16.53 8.94
CA PRO A 50 5.00 -17.20 8.08
C PRO A 50 4.99 -18.71 8.34
N GLU A 51 5.02 -19.50 7.27
CA GLU A 51 5.30 -20.95 7.36
C GLU A 51 6.78 -21.21 7.66
#